data_AF-A0A7C5B901-F1
#
_entry.id   AF-A0A7C5B901-F1
#
_cell.length_a   1.000
_cell.length_b   1.000
_cell.length_c   1.000
_cell.angle_alpha   90.00
_cell.angle_beta   90.00
_cell.angle_gamma   90.00
#
_symmetry.space_group_name_H-M   'P 1'
#
loop_
_entity.id
_entity.type
_entity.pdbx_description
1 polymer ?
#
loop_
_entity_poly.entity_id
_entity_poly.type
_entity_poly.pdbx_seq_one_letter_code
_entity_poly.pdbx_strand_id
1 'polypeptide(L)'
;MEVEEIINRVVEEALKRLRDERVGKKVILLSEHKSRELKKIEDKLSSYEIVKFVPGGVSVEEVLNALGDCEAIVCLLSLSLAEKIGTIDDSVDASRVVLRGLLAGKRVYAITDEIEPKENAPKLLSNAVDERLRRLRAFDIKVTKIDKLDLDCDETKSSKGLITEEDILAVGSGEIRVAKGSVITPLARDRAAELGIKIVIE
;
A
#
# COMPACT_ATOMS: atom_id res chain seq x y z
N MET A 1 6.51 -36.76 -14.40
CA MET A 1 7.36 -35.88 -13.57
C MET A 1 7.74 -34.61 -14.35
N GLU A 2 6.88 -34.10 -15.25
CA GLU A 2 7.28 -33.06 -16.23
C GLU A 2 6.42 -31.78 -16.14
N VAL A 3 5.25 -31.83 -15.53
CA VAL A 3 4.33 -30.67 -15.49
C VAL A 3 4.70 -29.70 -14.37
N GLU A 4 5.08 -30.19 -13.19
CA GLU A 4 5.50 -29.33 -12.07
C GLU A 4 6.80 -28.56 -12.35
N GLU A 5 7.77 -29.18 -13.05
CA GLU A 5 9.00 -28.48 -13.44
C GLU A 5 8.75 -27.35 -14.43
N ILE A 6 7.87 -27.57 -15.42
CA ILE A 6 7.51 -26.53 -16.40
C ILE A 6 6.76 -25.38 -15.72
N ILE A 7 5.82 -25.69 -14.83
CA ILE A 7 5.08 -24.66 -14.06
C ILE A 7 6.05 -23.84 -13.21
N ASN A 8 6.95 -24.50 -12.47
CA ASN A 8 7.93 -23.79 -11.63
C ASN A 8 8.85 -22.89 -12.44
N ARG A 9 9.28 -23.33 -13.63
CA ARG A 9 10.14 -22.54 -14.51
C ARG A 9 9.44 -21.31 -15.09
N VAL A 10 8.17 -21.45 -15.49
CA VAL A 10 7.35 -20.33 -15.98
C VAL A 10 7.07 -19.33 -14.87
N VAL A 11 6.77 -19.80 -13.66
CA VAL A 11 6.57 -18.96 -12.47
C VAL A 11 7.86 -18.21 -12.12
N GLU A 12 9.02 -18.88 -12.11
CA GLU A 12 10.30 -18.22 -11.87
C GLU A 12 10.62 -17.16 -12.93
N GLU A 13 10.36 -17.43 -14.21
CA GLU A 13 10.64 -16.48 -15.27
C GLU A 13 9.69 -15.27 -15.25
N ALA A 14 8.42 -15.46 -14.90
CA ALA A 14 7.47 -14.38 -14.66
C ALA A 14 7.86 -13.53 -13.44
N LEU A 15 8.27 -14.17 -12.34
CA LEU A 15 8.78 -13.49 -11.14
C LEU A 15 10.07 -12.72 -11.43
N LYS A 16 10.91 -13.21 -12.35
CA LYS A 16 12.13 -12.53 -12.77
C LYS A 16 11.83 -11.29 -13.60
N ARG A 17 10.91 -11.37 -14.57
CA ARG A 17 10.46 -10.21 -15.35
C ARG A 17 9.81 -9.13 -14.48
N LEU A 18 8.98 -9.54 -13.51
CA LEU A 18 8.40 -8.62 -12.52
C LEU A 18 9.46 -7.97 -11.62
N ARG A 19 10.56 -8.66 -11.30
CA ARG A 19 11.70 -8.05 -10.59
C ARG A 19 12.45 -7.06 -11.47
N ASP A 20 12.66 -7.38 -12.73
CA ASP A 20 13.38 -6.52 -13.67
C ASP A 20 12.61 -5.20 -13.95
N GLU A 21 11.27 -5.22 -13.94
CA GLU A 21 10.43 -3.99 -14.01
C GLU A 21 10.49 -3.10 -12.76
N ARG A 22 10.94 -3.65 -11.61
CA ARG A 22 11.03 -2.94 -10.32
C ARG A 22 12.39 -2.31 -10.07
N VAL A 23 13.39 -2.64 -10.89
CA VAL A 23 14.76 -2.12 -10.77
C VAL A 23 14.72 -0.58 -10.92
N GLY A 24 14.91 0.12 -9.80
CA GLY A 24 14.95 1.58 -9.74
C GLY A 24 13.74 2.25 -9.06
N LYS A 25 12.72 1.50 -8.64
CA LYS A 25 11.62 2.05 -7.84
C LYS A 25 12.03 2.17 -6.37
N LYS A 26 11.87 3.35 -5.78
CA LYS A 26 12.23 3.64 -4.39
C LYS A 26 11.05 3.46 -3.45
N VAL A 27 11.30 2.84 -2.30
CA VAL A 27 10.35 2.76 -1.18
C VAL A 27 11.00 3.33 0.05
N ILE A 28 10.28 4.20 0.77
CA ILE A 28 10.74 4.70 2.06
C ILE A 28 10.27 3.73 3.14
N LEU A 29 11.23 3.14 3.86
CA LEU A 29 10.96 2.30 5.03
C LEU A 29 11.18 3.14 6.29
N LEU A 30 10.14 3.29 7.09
CA LEU A 30 10.12 4.15 8.25
C LEU A 30 9.88 3.36 9.54
N SER A 31 10.69 3.60 10.57
CA SER A 31 10.45 3.10 11.92
C SER A 31 11.11 4.01 12.97
N GLU A 32 10.40 4.32 14.06
CA GLU A 32 10.95 5.09 15.19
C GLU A 32 11.94 4.26 16.03
N HIS A 33 11.91 2.93 15.91
CA HIS A 33 12.69 2.02 16.76
C HIS A 33 13.35 0.91 15.95
N LYS A 34 14.42 0.34 16.49
CA LYS A 34 15.00 -0.89 15.94
C LYS A 34 14.04 -2.04 16.24
N SER A 35 13.44 -2.61 15.19
CA SER A 35 12.55 -3.76 15.31
C SER A 35 13.11 -4.96 14.56
N ARG A 36 12.82 -6.16 15.06
CA ARG A 36 13.10 -7.43 14.35
C ARG A 36 12.25 -7.55 13.08
N GLU A 37 11.10 -6.87 13.05
CA GLU A 37 10.18 -6.86 11.93
C GLU A 37 10.74 -6.10 10.71
N LEU A 38 11.67 -5.15 10.91
CA LEU A 38 12.31 -4.42 9.82
C LEU A 38 12.95 -5.35 8.79
N LYS A 39 13.63 -6.41 9.25
CA LYS A 39 14.26 -7.37 8.34
C LYS A 39 13.23 -8.11 7.48
N LYS A 40 12.08 -8.49 8.06
CA LYS A 40 11.01 -9.16 7.31
C LYS A 40 10.41 -8.25 6.25
N ILE A 41 10.24 -6.96 6.58
CA ILE A 41 9.75 -5.95 5.63
C ILE A 41 10.79 -5.75 4.51
N GLU A 42 12.07 -5.64 4.85
CA GLU A 42 13.15 -5.53 3.86
C GLU A 42 13.21 -6.73 2.92
N ASP A 43 13.07 -7.95 3.45
CA ASP A 43 13.06 -9.17 2.65
C ASP A 43 11.88 -9.17 1.65
N LYS A 44 10.69 -8.71 2.09
CA LYS A 44 9.51 -8.52 1.23
C LYS A 44 9.69 -7.41 0.20
N LEU A 45 10.43 -6.37 0.54
CA LEU A 45 10.71 -5.22 -0.33
C LEU A 45 12.03 -5.39 -1.09
N SER A 46 12.60 -6.60 -1.15
CA SER A 46 13.91 -6.87 -1.79
C SER A 46 13.98 -6.54 -3.28
N SER A 47 12.84 -6.34 -3.94
CA SER A 47 12.75 -5.89 -5.33
C SER A 47 12.80 -4.36 -5.51
N TYR A 48 12.78 -3.61 -4.41
CA TYR A 48 12.77 -2.14 -4.38
C TYR A 48 14.08 -1.58 -3.85
N GLU A 49 14.42 -0.35 -4.24
CA GLU A 49 15.46 0.43 -3.59
C GLU A 49 14.90 1.03 -2.29
N ILE A 50 15.43 0.59 -1.13
CA ILE A 50 14.88 0.99 0.17
C ILE A 50 15.65 2.18 0.75
N VAL A 51 14.95 3.29 0.96
CA VAL A 51 15.45 4.45 1.72
C VAL A 51 15.00 4.32 3.18
N LYS A 52 15.94 4.11 4.10
CA LYS A 52 15.63 3.74 5.50
C LYS A 52 15.65 4.93 6.45
N PHE A 53 14.47 5.38 6.89
CA PHE A 53 14.34 6.30 8.01
C PHE A 53 14.16 5.51 9.32
N VAL A 54 15.29 5.14 9.92
CA VAL A 54 15.36 4.35 11.16
C VAL A 54 16.44 4.93 12.09
N PRO A 55 16.47 4.58 13.39
CA PRO A 55 17.54 5.05 14.28
C PRO A 55 18.93 4.69 13.76
N GLY A 56 19.74 5.70 13.41
CA GLY A 56 21.05 5.56 12.78
C GLY A 56 21.03 5.38 11.26
N GLY A 57 19.90 5.64 10.61
CA GLY A 57 19.73 5.67 9.16
C GLY A 57 19.98 7.06 8.55
N VAL A 58 19.32 7.35 7.43
CA VAL A 58 19.43 8.62 6.71
C VAL A 58 18.73 9.77 7.45
N SER A 59 19.14 11.01 7.13
CA SER A 59 18.52 12.22 7.69
C SER A 59 17.09 12.41 7.19
N VAL A 60 16.31 13.23 7.90
CA VAL A 60 14.92 13.55 7.52
C VAL A 60 14.89 14.26 6.18
N GLU A 61 15.83 15.18 5.96
CA GLU A 61 15.97 15.95 4.74
C GLU A 61 16.25 15.04 3.54
N GLU A 62 17.11 14.04 3.69
CA GLU A 62 17.36 13.04 2.65
C GLU A 62 16.11 12.23 2.30
N VAL A 63 15.33 11.83 3.32
CA VAL A 63 14.08 11.10 3.13
C VAL A 63 13.03 11.98 2.43
N LEU A 64 12.92 13.25 2.83
CA LEU A 64 12.00 14.20 2.22
C LEU A 64 12.38 14.50 0.76
N ASN A 65 13.67 14.57 0.43
CA ASN A 65 14.12 14.68 -0.95
C ASN A 65 13.79 13.43 -1.77
N ALA A 66 13.92 12.24 -1.15
CA ALA A 66 13.57 10.98 -1.78
C ALA A 66 12.05 10.79 -1.99
N LEU A 67 11.19 11.59 -1.34
CA LEU A 67 9.74 11.50 -1.53
C LEU A 67 9.34 11.72 -3.00
N GLY A 68 10.03 12.60 -3.73
CA GLY A 68 9.73 12.88 -5.14
C GLY A 68 9.71 11.60 -5.98
N ASP A 69 10.72 10.76 -5.78
CA ASP A 69 10.98 9.56 -6.58
C ASP A 69 10.46 8.28 -5.94
N CYS A 70 9.93 8.34 -4.71
CA CYS A 70 9.40 7.16 -4.05
C CYS A 70 8.02 6.77 -4.60
N GLU A 71 7.75 5.47 -4.64
CA GLU A 71 6.46 4.90 -5.02
C GLU A 71 5.51 4.78 -3.84
N ALA A 72 6.07 4.48 -2.66
CA ALA A 72 5.32 4.29 -1.44
C ALA A 72 6.17 4.57 -0.19
N ILE A 73 5.49 4.80 0.92
CA ILE A 73 6.04 4.85 2.27
C ILE A 73 5.50 3.64 3.02
N VAL A 74 6.39 2.82 3.56
CA VAL A 74 6.05 1.71 4.45
C VAL A 74 6.51 2.07 5.85
N CYS A 75 5.55 2.21 6.75
CA CYS A 75 5.76 2.69 8.11
C CYS A 75 5.45 1.57 9.11
N LEU A 76 6.44 1.18 9.92
CA LEU A 76 6.21 0.36 11.10
C LEU A 76 5.56 1.20 12.19
N LEU A 77 4.30 0.91 12.47
CA LEU A 77 3.46 1.81 13.26
C LEU A 77 3.61 1.54 14.75
N SER A 78 4.02 2.56 15.51
CA SER A 78 3.92 2.60 16.97
C SER A 78 2.61 3.29 17.39
N LEU A 79 2.13 3.09 18.62
CA LEU A 79 0.95 3.81 19.13
C LEU A 79 1.18 5.34 19.19
N SER A 80 2.41 5.75 19.50
CA SER A 80 2.84 7.16 19.51
C SER A 80 2.75 7.76 18.11
N LEU A 81 3.29 7.07 17.11
CA LEU A 81 3.27 7.53 15.73
C LEU A 81 1.85 7.55 15.16
N ALA A 82 1.03 6.54 15.47
CA ALA A 82 -0.37 6.48 15.09
C ALA A 82 -1.17 7.68 15.64
N GLU A 83 -0.94 8.04 16.91
CA GLU A 83 -1.57 9.22 17.51
C GLU A 83 -1.15 10.49 16.78
N LYS A 84 0.15 10.72 16.59
CA LYS A 84 0.68 11.93 15.95
C LYS A 84 0.20 12.09 14.51
N ILE A 85 0.24 11.03 13.71
CA ILE A 85 -0.34 11.07 12.35
C ILE A 85 -1.85 11.33 12.43
N GLY A 86 -2.54 10.65 13.36
CA GLY A 86 -3.97 10.80 13.61
C GLY A 86 -4.43 12.21 13.96
N THR A 87 -3.57 13.01 14.59
CA THR A 87 -3.82 14.40 14.99
C THR A 87 -3.14 15.42 14.08
N ILE A 88 -2.50 14.99 12.99
CA ILE A 88 -1.74 15.86 12.06
C ILE A 88 -0.61 16.62 12.79
N ASP A 89 0.01 15.97 13.77
CA ASP A 89 1.16 16.47 14.51
C ASP A 89 2.46 16.13 13.77
N ASP A 90 3.15 17.13 13.24
CA ASP A 90 4.42 17.02 12.51
C ASP A 90 5.66 17.38 13.35
N SER A 91 5.50 17.45 14.67
CA SER A 91 6.59 17.72 15.63
C SER A 91 7.67 16.64 15.62
N VAL A 92 7.33 15.41 15.20
CA VAL A 92 8.27 14.30 15.11
C VAL A 92 8.56 13.98 13.65
N ASP A 93 9.83 13.75 13.35
CA ASP A 93 10.28 13.57 11.97
C ASP A 93 9.59 12.41 11.26
N ALA A 94 9.31 11.33 11.99
CA ALA A 94 8.56 10.19 11.46
C ALA A 94 7.15 10.58 11.01
N SER A 95 6.40 11.32 11.83
CA SER A 95 5.07 11.79 11.45
C SER A 95 5.15 12.83 10.34
N ARG A 96 6.15 13.72 10.37
CA ARG A 96 6.41 14.69 9.30
C ARG A 96 6.61 14.02 7.95
N VAL A 97 7.43 12.96 7.87
CA VAL A 97 7.66 12.21 6.61
C VAL A 97 6.35 11.60 6.10
N VAL A 98 5.57 10.95 6.96
CA VAL A 98 4.28 10.36 6.59
C VAL A 98 3.29 11.41 6.10
N LEU A 99 3.11 12.49 6.86
CA LEU A 99 2.18 13.57 6.52
C LEU A 99 2.59 14.28 5.22
N ARG A 100 3.90 14.53 5.01
CA ARG A 100 4.41 15.10 3.76
C ARG A 100 4.22 14.14 2.58
N GLY A 101 4.40 12.84 2.79
CA GLY A 101 4.11 11.81 1.80
C GLY A 101 2.64 11.82 1.36
N LEU A 102 1.72 11.85 2.32
CA LEU A 102 0.27 11.93 2.04
C LEU A 102 -0.08 13.20 1.27
N LEU A 103 0.45 14.36 1.67
CA LEU A 103 0.26 15.62 0.96
C LEU A 103 0.84 15.60 -0.47
N ALA A 104 1.89 14.81 -0.70
CA ALA A 104 2.48 14.59 -2.01
C ALA A 104 1.75 13.51 -2.83
N GLY A 105 0.62 12.97 -2.33
CA GLY A 105 -0.16 11.92 -2.99
C GLY A 105 0.53 10.55 -3.01
N LYS A 106 1.52 10.33 -2.13
CA LYS A 106 2.24 9.06 -2.02
C LYS A 106 1.41 8.05 -1.25
N ARG A 107 1.45 6.79 -1.70
CA ARG A 107 0.81 5.68 -1.00
C ARG A 107 1.51 5.44 0.32
N VAL A 108 0.75 5.32 1.40
CA VAL A 108 1.30 5.05 2.74
C VAL A 108 0.72 3.75 3.26
N TYR A 109 1.60 2.83 3.65
CA TYR A 109 1.27 1.55 4.26
C TYR A 109 1.68 1.61 5.72
N ALA A 110 0.72 1.44 6.63
CA ALA A 110 0.98 1.37 8.07
C ALA A 110 0.94 -0.09 8.53
N ILE A 111 2.09 -0.59 8.99
CA ILE A 111 2.28 -1.95 9.48
C ILE A 111 1.91 -2.02 10.96
N THR A 112 0.92 -2.84 11.33
CA THR A 112 0.34 -2.88 12.69
C THR A 112 0.80 -4.01 13.58
N ASP A 113 1.72 -4.87 13.13
CA ASP A 113 2.15 -6.08 13.84
C ASP A 113 2.60 -5.83 15.28
N GLU A 114 3.10 -4.64 15.60
CA GLU A 114 3.54 -4.27 16.96
C GLU A 114 2.44 -3.73 17.87
N ILE A 115 1.34 -3.22 17.30
CA ILE A 115 0.32 -2.47 18.05
C ILE A 115 -1.06 -3.13 18.06
N GLU A 116 -1.25 -4.19 17.29
CA GLU A 116 -2.51 -4.91 17.30
C GLU A 116 -2.79 -5.55 18.69
N PRO A 117 -3.98 -5.32 19.26
CA PRO A 117 -4.35 -5.91 20.53
C PRO A 117 -4.44 -7.44 20.40
N LYS A 118 -3.77 -8.16 21.31
CA LYS A 118 -3.91 -9.62 21.44
C LYS A 118 -5.31 -9.98 21.95
N GLU A 119 -5.75 -11.22 21.76
CA GLU A 119 -7.08 -11.70 22.15
C GLU A 119 -7.46 -11.40 23.62
N ASN A 120 -6.46 -11.38 24.51
CA ASN A 120 -6.65 -11.13 25.94
C ASN A 120 -6.49 -9.65 26.35
N ALA A 121 -6.36 -8.73 25.39
CA ALA A 121 -6.21 -7.31 25.70
C ALA A 121 -7.52 -6.74 26.30
N PRO A 122 -7.44 -5.81 27.29
CA PRO A 122 -8.61 -5.15 27.82
C PRO A 122 -9.43 -4.46 26.72
N LYS A 123 -10.75 -4.66 26.71
CA LYS A 123 -11.66 -4.12 25.67
C LYS A 123 -11.49 -2.62 25.44
N LEU A 124 -11.31 -1.84 26.51
CA LEU A 124 -11.10 -0.39 26.41
C LEU A 124 -9.82 -0.05 25.64
N LEU A 125 -8.75 -0.80 25.85
CA LEU A 125 -7.48 -0.60 25.14
C LEU A 125 -7.63 -1.00 23.67
N SER A 126 -8.25 -2.15 23.39
CA SER A 126 -8.51 -2.59 22.01
C SER A 126 -9.33 -1.56 21.24
N ASN A 127 -10.40 -1.03 21.85
CA ASN A 127 -11.22 0.02 21.25
C ASN A 127 -10.41 1.30 20.97
N ALA A 128 -9.51 1.69 21.88
CA ALA A 128 -8.67 2.86 21.71
C ALA A 128 -7.61 2.69 20.60
N VAL A 129 -7.14 1.47 20.35
CA VAL A 129 -6.27 1.16 19.21
C VAL A 129 -7.09 1.19 17.91
N ASP A 130 -8.26 0.55 17.90
CA ASP A 130 -9.14 0.51 16.74
C ASP A 130 -9.57 1.91 16.30
N GLU A 131 -9.87 2.81 17.24
CA GLU A 131 -10.21 4.19 16.93
C GLU A 131 -9.06 4.91 16.22
N ARG A 132 -7.81 4.73 16.69
CA ARG A 132 -6.62 5.30 16.05
C ARG A 132 -6.44 4.75 14.63
N LEU A 133 -6.54 3.42 14.46
CA LEU A 133 -6.43 2.80 13.14
C LEU A 133 -7.54 3.25 12.18
N ARG A 134 -8.76 3.48 12.67
CA ARG A 134 -9.85 4.06 11.85
C ARG A 134 -9.52 5.47 11.38
N ARG A 135 -8.94 6.32 12.25
CA ARG A 135 -8.50 7.67 11.85
C ARG A 135 -7.42 7.61 10.77
N LEU A 136 -6.43 6.71 10.90
CA LEU A 136 -5.40 6.54 9.87
C LEU A 136 -6.00 6.14 8.52
N ARG A 137 -6.96 5.21 8.50
CA ARG A 137 -7.67 4.84 7.26
C ARG A 137 -8.43 6.00 6.64
N ALA A 138 -8.94 6.93 7.45
CA ALA A 138 -9.61 8.14 6.94
C ALA A 138 -8.65 9.10 6.21
N PHE A 139 -7.34 9.00 6.46
CA PHE A 139 -6.30 9.69 5.68
C PHE A 139 -5.80 8.90 4.47
N ASP A 140 -6.54 7.86 4.04
CA ASP A 140 -6.16 6.98 2.93
C ASP A 140 -4.86 6.18 3.19
N ILE A 141 -4.52 5.97 4.47
CA ILE A 141 -3.40 5.12 4.86
C ILE A 141 -3.86 3.66 4.87
N LYS A 142 -3.16 2.81 4.10
CA LYS A 142 -3.43 1.36 4.05
C LYS A 142 -2.84 0.68 5.30
N VAL A 143 -3.70 0.41 6.26
CA VAL A 143 -3.36 -0.31 7.49
C VAL A 143 -3.31 -1.82 7.20
N THR A 144 -2.14 -2.44 7.33
CA THR A 144 -1.93 -3.86 6.99
C THR A 144 -0.95 -4.54 7.94
N LYS A 145 -0.82 -5.86 7.82
CA LYS A 145 0.22 -6.66 8.48
C LYS A 145 1.38 -6.90 7.53
N ILE A 146 2.56 -7.21 8.06
CA ILE A 146 3.76 -7.54 7.27
C ILE A 146 3.45 -8.67 6.28
N ASP A 147 2.80 -9.74 6.73
CA ASP A 147 2.48 -10.89 5.89
C ASP A 147 1.56 -10.55 4.71
N LYS A 148 0.74 -9.50 4.86
CA LYS A 148 -0.18 -8.99 3.83
C LYS A 148 0.32 -7.73 3.14
N LEU A 149 1.57 -7.32 3.38
CA LEU A 149 2.17 -6.22 2.67
C LEU A 149 2.37 -6.62 1.21
N ASP A 150 1.64 -5.94 0.35
CA ASP A 150 1.75 -6.01 -1.10
C ASP A 150 1.61 -4.58 -1.67
N LEU A 151 2.68 -4.11 -2.29
CA LEU A 151 2.74 -2.78 -2.93
C LEU A 151 2.16 -2.79 -4.36
N ASP A 152 2.01 -3.97 -4.94
CA ASP A 152 1.58 -4.21 -6.32
C ASP A 152 0.10 -4.59 -6.41
N CYS A 153 -0.52 -4.96 -5.27
CA CYS A 153 -1.97 -5.02 -5.14
C CYS A 153 -2.56 -3.61 -5.26
N ASP A 154 -2.57 -3.11 -6.50
CA ASP A 154 -3.55 -2.20 -7.02
C ASP A 154 -4.90 -2.87 -6.82
N GLU A 155 -5.58 -2.47 -5.75
CA GLU A 155 -6.98 -2.13 -5.95
C GLU A 155 -6.99 -0.99 -6.96
N THR A 156 -7.08 -1.39 -8.22
CA THR A 156 -7.45 -0.55 -9.33
C THR A 156 -8.49 0.46 -8.86
N LYS A 157 -8.09 1.73 -8.78
CA LYS A 157 -9.01 2.87 -8.85
C LYS A 157 -10.17 2.89 -7.83
N SER A 158 -9.95 2.51 -6.57
CA SER A 158 -10.98 2.68 -5.52
C SER A 158 -11.15 4.11 -4.99
N SER A 159 -10.39 5.09 -5.50
CA SER A 159 -10.68 6.52 -5.29
C SER A 159 -11.57 7.08 -6.42
N LYS A 160 -12.88 6.76 -6.41
CA LYS A 160 -13.88 7.36 -7.34
C LYS A 160 -13.39 7.38 -8.80
N GLY A 161 -12.82 6.26 -9.25
CA GLY A 161 -12.07 6.20 -10.49
C GLY A 161 -12.95 6.37 -11.72
N LEU A 162 -12.48 7.19 -12.66
CA LEU A 162 -13.03 7.24 -14.00
C LEU A 162 -12.83 5.86 -14.67
N ILE A 163 -13.94 5.24 -15.07
CA ILE A 163 -13.94 3.99 -15.84
C ILE A 163 -13.98 4.35 -17.32
N THR A 164 -12.90 4.01 -18.01
CA THR A 164 -12.64 4.29 -19.42
C THR A 164 -12.83 3.04 -20.27
N GLU A 165 -12.85 3.20 -21.60
CA GLU A 165 -12.98 2.08 -22.54
C GLU A 165 -11.85 1.05 -22.37
N GLU A 166 -10.62 1.51 -22.09
CA GLU A 166 -9.45 0.67 -21.88
C GLU A 166 -9.64 -0.30 -20.71
N ASP A 167 -10.31 0.15 -19.64
CA ASP A 167 -10.61 -0.67 -18.47
C ASP A 167 -11.57 -1.82 -18.82
N ILE A 168 -12.50 -1.59 -19.74
CA ILE A 168 -13.46 -2.59 -20.21
C ILE A 168 -12.79 -3.60 -21.15
N LEU A 169 -11.90 -3.12 -22.02
CA LEU A 169 -11.11 -3.97 -22.92
C LEU A 169 -10.17 -4.90 -22.14
N ALA A 170 -9.60 -4.43 -21.03
CA ALA A 170 -8.72 -5.23 -20.17
C ALA A 170 -9.44 -6.41 -19.49
N VAL A 171 -10.75 -6.27 -19.19
CA VAL A 171 -11.56 -7.37 -18.63
C VAL A 171 -11.88 -8.42 -19.69
N GLY A 172 -12.15 -8.00 -20.93
CA GLY A 172 -12.39 -8.87 -22.07
C GLY A 172 -13.76 -9.56 -22.09
N SER A 173 -14.19 -10.19 -20.99
CA SER A 173 -15.53 -10.79 -20.84
C SER A 173 -15.92 -10.99 -19.37
N GLY A 174 -17.22 -11.01 -19.05
CA GLY A 174 -17.71 -11.31 -17.70
C GLY A 174 -18.31 -10.11 -16.96
N GLU A 175 -17.90 -9.87 -15.72
CA GLU A 175 -18.36 -8.73 -14.92
C GLU A 175 -17.20 -7.86 -14.44
N ILE A 176 -17.43 -6.55 -14.43
CA ILE A 176 -16.51 -5.56 -13.85
C ILE A 176 -17.18 -4.95 -12.61
N ARG A 177 -16.47 -4.99 -11.49
CA ARG A 177 -16.94 -4.42 -10.22
C ARG A 177 -16.36 -3.03 -10.06
N VAL A 178 -17.23 -2.06 -9.84
CA VAL A 178 -16.88 -0.65 -9.73
C VAL A 178 -17.36 -0.09 -8.40
N ALA A 179 -16.53 0.70 -7.74
CA ALA A 179 -16.89 1.32 -6.48
C ALA A 179 -18.05 2.32 -6.65
N LYS A 180 -18.93 2.41 -5.64
CA LYS A 180 -20.02 3.38 -5.59
C LYS A 180 -19.47 4.80 -5.62
N GLY A 181 -19.82 5.53 -6.68
CA GLY A 181 -19.34 6.89 -6.93
C GLY A 181 -18.29 7.01 -8.03
N SER A 182 -17.90 5.91 -8.68
CA SER A 182 -17.08 5.91 -9.88
C SER A 182 -17.83 6.51 -11.08
N VAL A 183 -17.13 7.32 -11.88
CA VAL A 183 -17.68 7.91 -13.10
C VAL A 183 -17.40 6.98 -14.25
N ILE A 184 -18.45 6.44 -14.87
CA ILE A 184 -18.31 5.60 -16.06
C ILE A 184 -18.44 6.49 -17.29
N THR A 185 -17.40 6.53 -18.12
CA THR A 185 -17.47 7.27 -19.40
C THR A 185 -18.53 6.65 -20.31
N PRO A 186 -19.19 7.45 -21.18
CA PRO A 186 -20.14 6.92 -22.16
C PRO A 186 -19.51 5.82 -23.03
N LEU A 187 -18.27 6.04 -23.47
CA LEU A 187 -17.52 5.10 -24.30
C LEU A 187 -17.29 3.74 -23.61
N ALA A 188 -16.96 3.75 -22.32
CA ALA A 188 -16.84 2.52 -21.53
C ALA A 188 -18.18 1.76 -21.42
N ARG A 189 -19.29 2.50 -21.26
CA ARG A 189 -20.63 1.89 -21.17
C ARG A 189 -21.04 1.24 -22.49
N ASP A 190 -20.81 1.92 -23.60
CA ASP A 190 -21.11 1.42 -24.94
C ASP A 190 -20.27 0.17 -25.23
N ARG A 191 -18.97 0.21 -24.91
CA ARG A 191 -18.07 -0.93 -25.11
C ARG A 191 -18.41 -2.13 -24.25
N ALA A 192 -18.83 -1.91 -23.00
CA ALA A 192 -19.27 -2.98 -22.12
C ALA A 192 -20.53 -3.67 -22.66
N ALA A 193 -21.46 -2.90 -23.25
CA ALA A 193 -22.65 -3.45 -23.88
C ALA A 193 -22.31 -4.28 -25.13
N GLU A 194 -21.38 -3.81 -25.97
CA GLU A 194 -20.90 -4.55 -27.15
C GLU A 194 -20.22 -5.88 -26.80
N LEU A 195 -19.44 -5.90 -25.72
CA LEU A 195 -18.70 -7.08 -25.28
C LEU A 195 -19.49 -7.99 -24.31
N GLY A 196 -20.73 -7.61 -23.97
CA GLY A 196 -21.56 -8.36 -23.03
C GLY A 196 -21.02 -8.37 -21.58
N ILE A 197 -20.25 -7.35 -21.20
CA ILE A 197 -19.66 -7.21 -19.87
C ILE A 197 -20.65 -6.52 -18.94
N LYS A 198 -20.91 -7.15 -17.78
CA LYS A 198 -21.83 -6.61 -16.77
C LYS A 198 -21.08 -5.70 -15.79
N ILE A 199 -21.52 -4.44 -15.70
CA ILE A 199 -20.98 -3.49 -14.71
C ILE A 199 -21.78 -3.63 -13.40
N VAL A 200 -21.11 -4.01 -12.32
CA VAL A 200 -21.69 -4.18 -10.97
C VAL A 200 -21.14 -3.10 -10.05
N ILE A 201 -22.03 -2.31 -9.42
CA ILE A 201 -21.63 -1.23 -8.51
C ILE A 201 -21.66 -1.76 -7.07
N GLU A 202 -20.54 -1.66 -6.35
CA GLU A 202 -20.39 -2.00 -4.92
C GLU A 202 -20.43 -0.75 -4.02
#